data_AF-A0A2V9PJC5-F1
#
_entry.id   AF-A0A2V9PJC5-F1
#
_cell.length_a   1.000
_cell.length_b   1.000
_cell.length_c   1.000
_cell.angle_alpha   90.00
_cell.angle_beta   90.00
_cell.angle_gamma   90.00
#
_symmetry.space_group_name_H-M   'P 1'
#
loop_
_entity.id
_entity.type
_entity.pdbx_description
1 polymer ?
#
loop_
_entity_poly.entity_id
_entity_poly.type
_entity_poly.pdbx_seq_one_letter_code
_entity_poly.pdbx_strand_id
1 'polypeptide(L)'
;MIAWMNEEMGATGRDAYAKDHATEIPNHIAAIESDLGAEHPFGFHAKMSEAAQKQLTPVQTALAPFGASLLQLVPQSPETDIEPLADKGVPALGIWQNGLTYFTYHHTAADTLDKI
;
A
#
# COMPACT_ATOMS: atom_id res chain seq x y z
N MET A 1 5.67 5.92 10.47
CA MET A 1 5.67 4.50 10.07
C MET A 1 4.80 3.77 11.07
N ILE A 2 3.90 2.91 10.58
CA ILE A 2 2.98 2.11 11.40
C ILE A 2 3.26 0.65 11.04
N ALA A 3 3.40 -0.20 12.06
CA ALA A 3 3.36 -1.65 11.89
C ALA A 3 1.97 -2.09 12.36
N TRP A 4 1.11 -2.42 11.41
CA TRP A 4 -0.26 -2.79 11.68
C TRP A 4 -0.35 -4.11 12.45
N MET A 5 -1.46 -4.30 13.15
CA MET A 5 -1.68 -5.48 13.97
C MET A 5 -2.97 -6.16 13.54
N ASN A 6 -2.93 -7.49 13.46
CA ASN A 6 -4.10 -8.32 13.23
C ASN A 6 -4.79 -8.07 11.87
N GLU A 7 -4.01 -7.75 10.82
CA GLU A 7 -4.47 -7.70 9.42
C GLU A 7 -5.12 -9.04 9.06
N GLU A 8 -4.36 -10.12 9.24
CA GLU A 8 -4.68 -11.48 8.79
C GLU A 8 -5.93 -12.12 9.43
N MET A 9 -6.39 -11.58 10.56
CA MET A 9 -7.56 -12.09 11.29
C MET A 9 -8.76 -11.12 11.22
N GLY A 10 -8.77 -10.24 10.22
CA GLY A 10 -9.89 -9.32 9.96
C GLY A 10 -9.55 -7.85 10.17
N ALA A 11 -8.28 -7.48 10.12
CA ALA A 11 -7.79 -6.11 10.06
C ALA A 11 -8.33 -5.19 11.17
N THR A 12 -8.33 -5.67 12.41
CA THR A 12 -8.82 -4.87 13.54
C THR A 12 -7.86 -3.72 13.92
N GLY A 13 -6.59 -3.82 13.52
CA GLY A 13 -5.59 -2.77 13.75
C GLY A 13 -5.90 -1.49 12.98
N ARG A 14 -6.20 -1.58 11.68
CA ARG A 14 -6.65 -0.43 10.88
C ARG A 14 -7.92 0.22 11.40
N ASP A 15 -8.87 -0.58 11.88
CA ASP A 15 -10.14 -0.08 12.42
C ASP A 15 -9.91 0.72 13.70
N ALA A 16 -9.05 0.21 14.60
CA ALA A 16 -8.67 0.90 15.82
C ALA A 16 -7.97 2.23 15.51
N TYR A 17 -7.00 2.23 14.58
CA TYR A 17 -6.32 3.47 14.18
C TYR A 17 -7.27 4.48 13.55
N ALA A 18 -8.12 4.05 12.62
CA ALA A 18 -9.06 4.94 11.94
C ALA A 18 -10.09 5.57 12.89
N LYS A 19 -10.39 4.88 13.99
CA LYS A 19 -11.20 5.38 15.10
C LYS A 19 -10.42 6.36 15.97
N ASP A 20 -9.24 5.98 16.45
CA ASP A 20 -8.45 6.76 17.41
C ASP A 20 -7.90 8.05 16.79
N HIS A 21 -7.55 8.00 15.50
CA HIS A 21 -7.05 9.14 14.72
C HIS A 21 -8.12 9.80 13.85
N ALA A 22 -9.42 9.56 14.10
CA ALA A 22 -10.50 10.04 13.24
C ALA A 22 -10.45 11.55 12.95
N THR A 23 -10.05 12.37 13.93
CA THR A 23 -9.91 13.83 13.80
C THR A 23 -8.64 14.27 13.08
N GLU A 24 -7.66 13.38 12.96
CA GLU A 24 -6.34 13.64 12.35
C GLU A 24 -6.26 13.14 10.90
N ILE A 25 -7.19 12.29 10.47
CA ILE A 25 -7.26 11.77 9.09
C ILE A 25 -7.28 12.88 8.04
N PRO A 26 -8.00 14.01 8.21
CA PRO A 26 -7.92 15.12 7.26
C PRO A 26 -6.52 15.73 7.08
N ASN A 27 -5.60 15.49 8.02
CA ASN A 27 -4.21 15.96 7.94
C ASN A 27 -3.28 14.95 7.27
N HIS A 28 -3.74 13.73 6.95
CA HIS A 28 -2.93 12.74 6.25
C HIS A 28 -2.81 13.12 4.77
N ILE A 29 -1.57 13.25 4.29
CA ILE A 29 -1.29 13.68 2.91
C ILE A 29 -1.38 12.51 1.92
N ALA A 30 -0.92 11.33 2.35
CA ALA A 30 -1.04 10.06 1.63
C ALA A 30 -0.81 8.91 2.60
N ALA A 31 -1.25 7.71 2.22
CA ALA A 31 -0.96 6.46 2.90
C ALA A 31 -0.36 5.47 1.90
N ILE A 32 0.67 4.73 2.33
CA ILE A 32 1.31 3.68 1.54
C ILE A 32 1.49 2.44 2.42
N GLU A 33 1.24 1.28 1.85
CA GLU A 33 1.35 -0.01 2.53
C GLU A 33 2.09 -1.02 1.65
N SER A 34 2.78 -1.95 2.31
CA SER A 34 3.66 -2.95 1.71
C SER A 34 3.34 -4.29 2.35
N ASP A 35 2.51 -5.10 1.69
CA ASP A 35 1.97 -6.34 2.26
C ASP A 35 1.96 -7.51 1.25
N LEU A 36 2.78 -7.43 0.19
CA LEU A 36 2.79 -8.41 -0.89
C LEU A 36 4.16 -9.05 -1.14
N GLY A 37 4.97 -9.19 -0.08
CA GLY A 37 6.32 -9.74 -0.12
C GLY A 37 7.42 -8.71 -0.41
N ALA A 38 8.56 -9.15 -0.96
CA ALA A 38 9.78 -8.33 -1.08
C ALA A 38 10.38 -8.30 -2.50
N GLU A 39 9.62 -8.76 -3.49
CA GLU A 39 10.07 -8.86 -4.88
C GLU A 39 10.18 -7.48 -5.56
N HIS A 40 10.79 -7.45 -6.75
CA HIS A 40 11.06 -6.19 -7.46
C HIS A 40 9.77 -5.38 -7.74
N PRO A 41 9.72 -4.10 -7.33
CA PRO A 41 8.57 -3.24 -7.58
C PRO A 41 8.59 -2.68 -9.00
N PHE A 42 7.41 -2.63 -9.62
CA PHE A 42 7.15 -1.96 -10.90
C PHE A 42 6.60 -0.55 -10.72
N GLY A 43 6.01 -0.24 -9.56
CA GLY A 43 5.43 1.06 -9.26
C GLY A 43 4.30 0.97 -8.25
N PHE A 44 3.17 1.64 -8.50
CA PHE A 44 2.05 1.70 -7.55
C PHE A 44 0.69 1.38 -8.18
N HIS A 45 -0.13 0.62 -7.46
CA HIS A 45 -1.58 0.74 -7.55
C HIS A 45 -2.04 1.89 -6.67
N ALA A 46 -2.99 2.71 -7.12
CA ALA A 46 -3.35 3.93 -6.40
C ALA A 46 -4.85 4.25 -6.44
N LYS A 47 -5.41 4.62 -5.29
CA LYS A 47 -6.70 5.30 -5.17
C LYS A 47 -6.45 6.75 -4.78
N MET A 48 -6.59 7.66 -5.75
CA MET A 48 -6.34 9.09 -5.55
C MET A 48 -7.03 9.94 -6.60
N SER A 49 -7.11 11.25 -6.36
CA SER A 49 -7.62 12.22 -7.34
C SER A 49 -6.61 12.49 -8.46
N GLU A 50 -7.07 13.01 -9.60
CA GLU A 50 -6.18 13.46 -10.69
C GLU A 50 -5.18 14.54 -10.22
N ALA A 51 -5.60 15.40 -9.28
CA ALA A 51 -4.72 16.40 -8.69
C ALA A 51 -3.57 15.77 -7.88
N ALA A 52 -3.87 14.75 -7.07
CA ALA A 52 -2.86 13.99 -6.33
C ALA A 52 -1.95 13.18 -7.28
N GLN A 53 -2.51 12.58 -8.34
CA GLN A 53 -1.73 11.89 -9.38
C GLN A 53 -0.68 12.80 -10.00
N LYS A 54 -1.05 14.04 -10.36
CA LYS A 54 -0.09 15.01 -10.92
C LYS A 54 1.06 15.29 -9.96
N GLN A 55 0.79 15.36 -8.66
CA GLN A 55 1.82 15.56 -7.62
C GLN A 55 2.75 14.36 -7.46
N LEU A 56 2.36 13.16 -7.89
CA LEU A 56 3.19 11.95 -7.82
C LEU A 56 4.21 11.85 -8.97
N THR A 57 4.05 12.62 -10.05
CA THR A 57 4.93 12.62 -11.24
C THR A 57 6.43 12.71 -10.92
N PRO A 58 6.89 13.59 -10.02
CA PRO A 58 8.31 13.66 -9.66
C PRO A 58 8.83 12.37 -9.02
N VAL A 59 7.98 11.68 -8.23
CA VAL A 59 8.31 10.39 -7.62
C VAL A 59 8.45 9.31 -8.69
N GLN A 60 7.49 9.20 -9.62
CA GLN A 60 7.59 8.26 -10.75
C GLN A 60 8.87 8.50 -11.58
N THR A 61 9.23 9.77 -11.79
CA THR A 61 10.46 10.14 -12.52
C THR A 61 11.71 9.69 -11.76
N ALA A 62 11.75 9.89 -10.45
CA ALA A 62 12.86 9.46 -9.60
C ALA A 62 13.00 7.93 -9.53
N LEU A 63 11.87 7.20 -9.65
CA LEU A 63 11.83 5.74 -9.62
C LEU A 63 12.11 5.07 -10.98
N ALA A 64 12.06 5.83 -12.08
CA ALA A 64 12.26 5.29 -13.43
C ALA A 64 13.61 4.57 -13.63
N PRO A 65 14.76 5.05 -13.09
CA PRO A 65 16.03 4.32 -13.21
C PRO A 65 16.02 2.94 -12.52
N PHE A 66 15.09 2.73 -11.58
CA PHE A 66 14.92 1.47 -10.86
C PHE A 66 13.86 0.56 -11.49
N GLY A 67 13.23 0.96 -12.60
CA GLY A 67 12.14 0.19 -13.19
C GLY A 67 10.79 0.29 -12.45
N ALA A 68 10.68 1.18 -11.46
CA ALA A 68 9.56 1.27 -10.53
C ALA A 68 8.65 2.50 -10.77
N SER A 69 8.48 2.93 -12.03
CA SER A 69 7.76 4.17 -12.37
C SER A 69 6.30 3.99 -12.77
N LEU A 70 5.79 2.76 -12.81
CA LEU A 70 4.41 2.51 -13.23
C LEU A 70 3.41 3.04 -12.21
N LEU A 71 2.24 3.43 -12.72
CA LEU A 71 1.12 3.86 -11.88
C LEU A 71 -0.18 3.37 -12.52
N GLN A 72 -0.98 2.67 -11.75
CA GLN A 72 -2.31 2.24 -12.15
C GLN A 72 -3.33 2.73 -11.12
N LEU A 73 -4.32 3.51 -11.59
CA LEU A 73 -5.42 3.94 -10.75
C LEU A 73 -6.41 2.78 -10.57
N VAL A 74 -6.84 2.57 -9.33
CA VAL A 74 -7.81 1.55 -8.94
C VAL A 74 -9.02 2.18 -8.23
N PRO A 75 -10.23 1.61 -8.36
CA PRO A 75 -11.45 2.18 -7.79
C PRO A 75 -11.56 1.97 -6.26
N GLN A 76 -10.82 1.01 -5.70
CA GLN A 76 -10.83 0.61 -4.29
C GLN A 76 -9.48 0.88 -3.64
N SER A 77 -9.38 0.77 -2.32
CA SER A 77 -8.08 0.83 -1.65
C SER A 77 -7.14 -0.21 -2.26
N PRO A 78 -5.87 0.13 -2.55
CA PRO A 78 -4.92 -0.82 -3.11
C PRO A 78 -4.40 -1.84 -2.07
N GLU A 79 -4.53 -1.55 -0.78
CA GLU A 79 -4.03 -2.40 0.33
C GLU A 79 -5.02 -2.38 1.51
N THR A 80 -4.91 -3.39 2.38
CA THR A 80 -5.89 -3.65 3.46
C THR A 80 -5.84 -2.59 4.54
N ASP A 81 -4.72 -2.39 5.25
CA ASP A 81 -4.73 -1.57 6.47
C ASP A 81 -4.92 -0.06 6.20
N ILE A 82 -4.66 0.41 4.99
CA ILE A 82 -4.92 1.80 4.60
C ILE A 82 -6.33 2.05 4.04
N GLU A 83 -7.17 1.03 3.88
CA GLU A 83 -8.53 1.15 3.31
C GLU A 83 -9.40 2.19 4.03
N PRO A 84 -9.48 2.24 5.38
CA PRO A 84 -10.28 3.25 6.07
C PRO A 84 -9.82 4.69 5.82
N LEU A 85 -8.53 4.89 5.52
CA LEU A 85 -7.98 6.19 5.16
C LEU A 85 -8.38 6.55 3.72
N ALA A 86 -8.23 5.60 2.80
CA ALA A 86 -8.62 5.74 1.40
C ALA A 86 -10.10 6.09 1.24
N ASP A 87 -10.97 5.48 2.05
CA ASP A 87 -12.41 5.73 2.05
C ASP A 87 -12.79 7.10 2.61
N LYS A 88 -11.92 7.68 3.45
CA LYS A 88 -12.03 9.07 3.92
C LYS A 88 -11.34 10.08 2.99
N GLY A 89 -10.86 9.63 1.84
CA GLY A 89 -10.32 10.48 0.78
C GLY A 89 -8.80 10.73 0.85
N VAL A 90 -8.09 10.08 1.77
CA VAL A 90 -6.62 10.11 1.78
C VAL A 90 -6.10 9.37 0.54
N PRO A 91 -5.20 9.97 -0.27
CA PRO A 91 -4.54 9.25 -1.36
C PRO A 91 -3.86 7.97 -0.84
N ALA A 92 -4.21 6.82 -1.39
CA ALA A 92 -3.70 5.52 -0.96
C ALA A 92 -2.87 4.87 -2.08
N LEU A 93 -1.73 4.31 -1.72
CA LEU A 93 -0.81 3.62 -2.62
C LEU A 93 -0.49 2.23 -2.10
N GLY A 94 -0.57 1.24 -2.98
CA GLY A 94 -0.04 -0.11 -2.78
C GLY A 94 1.13 -0.35 -3.71
N ILE A 95 2.15 -1.07 -3.23
CA ILE A 95 3.33 -1.34 -4.05
C ILE A 95 2.96 -2.38 -5.11
N TRP A 96 3.01 -1.97 -6.38
CA TRP A 96 2.86 -2.92 -7.47
C TRP A 96 4.20 -3.60 -7.70
N GLN A 97 4.28 -4.89 -7.40
CA GLN A 97 5.51 -5.68 -7.51
C GLN A 97 5.27 -7.07 -8.09
N ASN A 98 6.38 -7.75 -8.43
CA ASN A 98 6.36 -9.10 -8.96
C ASN A 98 5.85 -10.12 -7.92
N GLY A 99 4.63 -10.63 -8.09
CA GLY A 99 4.04 -11.61 -7.17
C GLY A 99 4.22 -13.08 -7.58
N LEU A 100 5.07 -13.42 -8.56
CA LEU A 100 5.15 -14.78 -9.13
C LEU A 100 5.40 -15.88 -8.09
N THR A 101 6.23 -15.58 -7.09
CA THR A 101 6.62 -16.55 -6.05
C THR A 101 5.79 -16.39 -4.77
N TYR A 102 5.17 -15.23 -4.55
CA TYR A 102 4.50 -14.86 -3.30
C TYR A 102 3.53 -15.94 -2.79
N PHE A 103 2.55 -16.31 -3.62
CA PHE A 103 1.54 -17.32 -3.26
C PHE A 103 2.07 -18.77 -3.26
N THR A 104 3.35 -18.98 -3.55
CA THR A 104 3.97 -20.30 -3.38
C THR A 104 4.24 -20.61 -1.90
N TYR A 105 4.49 -19.58 -1.08
CA TYR A 105 4.84 -19.73 0.33
C TYR A 105 3.95 -18.93 1.29
N HIS A 106 3.25 -17.89 0.82
CA HIS A 106 2.32 -17.10 1.63
C HIS A 106 1.36 -17.97 2.42
N HIS A 107 1.21 -17.68 3.72
CA HIS A 107 0.40 -18.44 4.68
C HIS A 107 0.78 -19.93 4.83
N THR A 108 2.02 -20.29 4.53
CA THR A 108 2.55 -21.63 4.78
C THR A 108 3.71 -21.59 5.76
N ALA A 109 4.06 -22.75 6.34
CA ALA A 109 5.27 -22.89 7.15
C ALA A 109 6.58 -22.66 6.35
N ALA A 110 6.51 -22.56 5.02
CA ALA A 110 7.65 -22.23 4.17
C ALA A 110 7.90 -20.73 4.06
N ASP A 111 7.00 -19.87 4.56
CA ASP A 111 7.21 -18.43 4.66
C ASP A 111 8.27 -18.13 5.73
N THR A 112 9.51 -18.01 5.27
CA THR A 112 10.72 -18.02 6.07
C THR A 112 11.77 -17.14 5.42
N LEU A 113 12.74 -16.67 6.22
CA LEU A 113 13.68 -15.62 5.80
C LEU A 113 14.49 -15.95 4.52
N ASP A 114 14.71 -17.21 4.18
CA ASP A 114 15.50 -17.61 3.01
C ASP A 114 14.80 -17.36 1.65
N LYS A 115 13.58 -16.82 1.66
CA LYS A 115 12.86 -16.39 0.45
C LYS A 115 13.16 -14.95 0.03
N ILE A 116 13.99 -14.23 0.81
CA ILE A 116 14.33 -12.81 0.62
C ILE A 116 15.74 -12.65 0.07
#